data_AF-A0A847NFY7-F1
#
_entry.id   AF-A0A847NFY7-F1
#
_cell.length_a   1.000
_cell.length_b   1.000
_cell.length_c   1.000
_cell.angle_alpha   90.00
_cell.angle_beta   90.00
_cell.angle_gamma   90.00
#
_symmetry.space_group_name_H-M   'P 1'
#
loop_
_entity.id
_entity.type
_entity.pdbx_description
1 polymer ?
#
loop_
_entity_poly.entity_id
_entity_poly.type
_entity_poly.pdbx_seq_one_letter_code
_entity_poly.pdbx_strand_id
1 'polypeptide(L)'
;MIGIFKAKVKEITYKDMYISKFRIERDYRMYDCINYNKLTGEIELNDDVLLNTTAVELGLGSGGYHYVLANISRNDFSNIGDGHIMKLRYTPMQINCLAVEAQESPYHEVFNSFDSLENLPVITGTIHSMLAPIVLTLKYIAEKKRIVYIMTDGGALPIWMSDIVKRLRSRGLLHGTITYGNAFGGDLECINVYTAMIAAKEILKADAAVITMGPGIAGTDTKYGFSSIEQGYIVDA
;
A
#
# COMPACT_ATOMS: atom_id res chain seq x y z
N MET A 1 -4.24 19.48 9.50
CA MET A 1 -5.66 19.91 9.42
C MET A 1 -6.22 19.44 8.07
N ILE A 2 -7.50 19.12 7.97
CA ILE A 2 -8.12 18.41 6.83
C ILE A 2 -9.16 19.28 6.13
N GLY A 3 -9.12 19.34 4.79
CA GLY A 3 -10.18 19.89 3.95
C GLY A 3 -11.12 18.79 3.45
N ILE A 4 -12.43 18.98 3.59
CA ILE A 4 -13.46 18.02 3.16
C ILE A 4 -14.45 18.72 2.23
N PHE A 5 -14.73 18.11 1.08
CA PHE A 5 -15.66 18.62 0.08
C PHE A 5 -16.64 17.54 -0.39
N LYS A 6 -17.92 17.87 -0.49
CA LYS A 6 -18.92 17.01 -1.12
C LYS A 6 -18.94 17.29 -2.62
N ALA A 7 -18.82 16.26 -3.44
CA ALA A 7 -18.84 16.36 -4.89
C ALA A 7 -19.70 15.27 -5.54
N LYS A 8 -20.11 15.50 -6.79
CA LYS A 8 -20.77 14.50 -7.62
C LYS A 8 -19.80 13.97 -8.68
N VAL A 9 -19.77 12.67 -8.88
CA VAL A 9 -18.95 11.99 -9.89
C VAL A 9 -19.44 12.36 -11.30
N LYS A 10 -18.56 12.96 -12.11
CA LYS A 10 -18.88 13.45 -13.46
C LYS A 10 -18.39 12.55 -14.57
N GLU A 11 -17.24 11.91 -14.38
CA GLU A 11 -16.58 11.08 -15.39
C GLU A 11 -15.75 10.01 -14.68
N ILE A 12 -15.83 8.75 -15.12
CA ILE A 12 -14.95 7.67 -14.64
C ILE A 12 -13.85 7.48 -15.69
N THR A 13 -12.59 7.67 -15.30
CA THR A 13 -11.44 7.62 -16.22
C THR A 13 -10.68 6.30 -16.14
N TYR A 14 -10.78 5.58 -15.02
CA TYR A 14 -10.14 4.28 -14.83
C TYR A 14 -10.85 3.49 -13.73
N LYS A 15 -10.92 2.17 -13.88
CA LYS A 15 -11.45 1.27 -12.86
C LYS A 15 -10.71 -0.07 -12.90
N ASP A 16 -10.27 -0.54 -11.74
CA ASP A 16 -9.88 -1.93 -11.50
C ASP A 16 -10.52 -2.44 -10.20
N MET A 17 -10.14 -3.64 -9.75
CA MET A 17 -10.69 -4.23 -8.52
C MET A 17 -10.43 -3.39 -7.26
N TYR A 18 -9.32 -2.64 -7.20
CA TYR A 18 -8.84 -1.97 -6.00
C TYR A 18 -9.02 -0.45 -6.04
N ILE A 19 -8.94 0.18 -7.20
CA ILE A 19 -9.06 1.63 -7.34
C ILE A 19 -10.02 2.02 -8.46
N SER A 20 -10.69 3.16 -8.27
CA SER A 20 -11.37 3.89 -9.35
C SER A 20 -10.78 5.30 -9.42
N LYS A 21 -10.41 5.75 -10.62
CA LYS A 21 -10.08 7.16 -10.89
C LYS A 21 -11.24 7.79 -11.63
N PHE A 22 -11.60 8.99 -11.22
CA PHE A 22 -12.75 9.71 -11.74
C PHE A 22 -12.52 11.21 -11.64
N ARG A 23 -13.41 12.01 -12.21
CA ARG A 23 -13.37 13.46 -12.12
C ARG A 23 -14.62 14.04 -11.52
N ILE A 24 -14.43 15.17 -10.86
CA ILE A 24 -15.47 16.03 -10.32
C ILE A 24 -15.30 17.44 -10.87
N GLU A 25 -16.38 18.22 -10.84
CA GLU A 25 -16.35 19.63 -11.20
C GLU A 25 -16.49 20.49 -9.94
N ARG A 26 -15.62 21.50 -9.81
CA ARG A 26 -15.69 22.53 -8.76
C ARG A 26 -15.22 23.86 -9.36
N ASP A 27 -15.98 24.93 -9.15
CA ASP A 27 -15.66 26.28 -9.65
C ASP A 27 -15.31 26.30 -11.15
N TYR A 28 -16.11 25.58 -11.96
CA TYR A 28 -15.93 25.41 -13.42
C TYR A 28 -14.60 24.76 -13.83
N ARG A 29 -13.94 24.04 -12.92
CA ARG A 29 -12.73 23.28 -13.18
C ARG A 29 -12.93 21.81 -12.84
N MET A 30 -12.28 20.96 -13.63
CA MET A 30 -12.25 19.53 -13.40
C MET A 30 -11.09 19.16 -12.49
N TYR A 31 -11.35 18.32 -11.49
CA TYR A 31 -10.34 17.78 -10.59
C TYR A 31 -10.34 16.27 -10.68
N ASP A 32 -9.15 15.68 -10.69
CA ASP A 32 -8.98 14.24 -10.64
C ASP A 32 -9.14 13.74 -9.19
N CYS A 33 -9.83 12.62 -9.05
CA CYS A 33 -10.11 11.98 -7.78
C CYS A 33 -9.74 10.50 -7.85
N ILE A 34 -9.43 9.93 -6.69
CA ILE A 34 -9.21 8.49 -6.54
C ILE A 34 -10.04 7.92 -5.40
N ASN A 35 -10.61 6.76 -5.67
CA ASN A 35 -11.35 5.94 -4.72
C ASN A 35 -10.61 4.62 -4.49
N TYR A 36 -10.52 4.18 -3.23
CA TYR A 36 -10.07 2.83 -2.89
C TYR A 36 -11.30 1.94 -2.75
N ASN A 37 -11.59 1.14 -3.77
CA ASN A 37 -12.83 0.39 -3.90
C ASN A 37 -13.07 -0.58 -2.73
N LYS A 38 -11.99 -1.09 -2.13
CA LYS A 38 -12.04 -1.99 -0.97
C LYS A 38 -12.28 -1.29 0.37
N LEU A 39 -12.27 0.05 0.41
CA LEU A 39 -12.54 0.84 1.61
C LEU A 39 -13.90 1.54 1.55
N THR A 40 -14.31 2.02 0.37
CA THR A 40 -15.47 2.91 0.20
C THR A 40 -16.48 2.39 -0.84
N GLY A 41 -16.29 1.15 -1.32
CA GLY A 41 -17.10 0.55 -2.38
C GLY A 41 -16.74 1.08 -3.77
N GLU A 42 -17.34 0.51 -4.81
CA GLU A 42 -17.12 0.96 -6.19
C GLU A 42 -17.74 2.33 -6.45
N ILE A 43 -17.16 3.13 -7.34
CA ILE A 43 -17.75 4.41 -7.75
C ILE A 43 -18.53 4.24 -9.07
N GLU A 44 -19.68 4.88 -9.15
CA GLU A 44 -20.53 5.00 -10.33
C GLU A 44 -20.74 6.46 -10.74
N LEU A 45 -21.18 6.66 -11.98
CA LEU A 45 -21.51 7.99 -12.50
C LEU A 45 -22.66 8.59 -11.67
N ASN A 46 -22.59 9.88 -11.37
CA ASN A 46 -23.55 10.63 -10.55
C ASN A 46 -23.56 10.29 -9.05
N ASP A 47 -22.69 9.41 -8.56
CA ASP A 47 -22.53 9.22 -7.12
C ASP A 47 -22.13 10.54 -6.43
N ASP A 48 -22.74 10.82 -5.29
CA ASP A 48 -22.32 11.80 -4.31
C ASP A 48 -21.22 11.21 -3.40
N VAL A 49 -20.08 11.89 -3.32
CA VAL A 49 -18.90 11.46 -2.56
C VAL A 49 -18.41 12.57 -1.64
N LEU A 50 -17.86 12.20 -0.49
CA LEU A 50 -17.06 13.08 0.36
C LEU A 50 -15.58 12.89 0.02
N LEU A 51 -14.88 14.00 -0.23
CA LEU A 51 -13.49 14.02 -0.67
C LEU A 51 -12.61 14.69 0.38
N ASN A 52 -11.45 14.12 0.67
CA ASN A 52 -10.33 14.83 1.27
C ASN A 52 -9.60 15.62 0.17
N THR A 53 -9.65 16.95 0.28
CA THR A 53 -9.09 17.86 -0.72
C THR A 53 -7.73 18.45 -0.34
N THR A 54 -7.27 18.18 0.88
CA THR A 54 -6.15 18.86 1.55
C THR A 54 -4.88 18.93 0.72
N ALA A 55 -4.40 17.79 0.20
CA ALA A 55 -3.11 17.75 -0.50
C ALA A 55 -3.12 18.62 -1.76
N VAL A 56 -4.18 18.52 -2.57
CA VAL A 56 -4.34 19.29 -3.80
C VAL A 56 -4.52 20.77 -3.51
N GLU A 57 -5.30 21.14 -2.48
CA GLU A 57 -5.48 22.54 -2.08
C GLU A 57 -4.16 23.20 -1.62
N LEU A 58 -3.25 22.41 -1.04
CA LEU A 58 -1.91 22.87 -0.65
C LEU A 58 -0.87 22.76 -1.79
N GLY A 59 -1.25 22.27 -2.97
CA GLY A 59 -0.31 22.00 -4.06
C GLY A 59 0.71 20.89 -3.74
N LEU A 60 0.35 19.96 -2.85
CA LEU A 60 1.18 18.85 -2.39
C LEU A 60 0.78 17.52 -3.04
N GLY A 61 1.73 16.58 -3.05
CA GLY A 61 1.52 15.19 -3.47
C GLY A 61 1.82 14.94 -4.95
N SER A 62 2.32 13.75 -5.25
CA SER A 62 2.85 13.39 -6.59
C SER A 62 1.77 13.02 -7.63
N GLY A 63 0.49 13.21 -7.33
CA GLY A 63 -0.61 12.74 -8.18
C GLY A 63 -1.74 13.72 -8.44
N GLY A 64 -1.83 14.84 -7.70
CA GLY A 64 -2.89 15.83 -7.91
C GLY A 64 -4.32 15.30 -7.69
N TYR A 65 -4.48 14.23 -6.91
CA TYR A 65 -5.78 13.60 -6.67
C TYR A 65 -6.42 14.07 -5.36
N HIS A 66 -7.72 14.33 -5.39
CA HIS A 66 -8.54 14.28 -4.19
C HIS A 66 -8.87 12.81 -3.84
N TYR A 67 -8.97 12.49 -2.55
CA TYR A 67 -9.19 11.12 -2.09
C TYR A 67 -10.59 10.94 -1.54
N VAL A 68 -11.31 9.90 -1.94
CA VAL A 68 -12.63 9.60 -1.38
C VAL A 68 -12.51 9.19 0.08
N LEU A 69 -13.26 9.89 0.94
CA LEU A 69 -13.50 9.53 2.33
C LEU A 69 -14.69 8.59 2.46
N ALA A 70 -15.77 8.85 1.73
CA ALA A 70 -16.96 8.02 1.70
C ALA A 70 -17.76 8.25 0.41
N ASN A 71 -18.39 7.20 -0.10
CA ASN A 71 -19.49 7.31 -1.06
C ASN A 71 -20.80 7.42 -0.27
N ILE A 72 -21.46 8.57 -0.34
CA ILE A 72 -22.67 8.88 0.44
C ILE A 72 -23.96 8.68 -0.38
N SER A 73 -23.85 8.08 -1.56
CA SER A 73 -25.00 7.65 -2.38
C SER A 73 -25.58 6.33 -1.89
N ARG A 74 -24.78 5.56 -1.14
CA ARG A 74 -25.13 4.26 -0.57
C ARG A 74 -25.20 4.38 0.94
N ASN A 75 -26.05 3.55 1.56
CA ASN A 75 -26.26 3.58 3.01
C ASN A 75 -25.14 2.86 3.77
N ASP A 76 -24.57 1.82 3.17
CA ASP A 76 -23.57 0.97 3.81
C ASP A 76 -22.60 0.36 2.79
N PHE A 77 -21.42 0.02 3.30
CA PHE A 77 -20.42 -0.80 2.63
C PHE A 77 -19.66 -1.56 3.71
N SER A 78 -19.45 -2.86 3.50
CA SER A 78 -18.66 -3.69 4.41
C SER A 78 -17.70 -4.56 3.61
N ASN A 79 -16.45 -4.56 4.06
CA ASN A 79 -15.38 -5.43 3.58
C ASN A 79 -14.51 -5.85 4.78
N ILE A 80 -15.17 -6.22 5.87
CA ILE A 80 -14.53 -6.69 7.10
C ILE A 80 -14.00 -8.11 6.85
N GLY A 81 -12.73 -8.36 7.21
CA GLY A 81 -12.10 -9.68 7.11
C GLY A 81 -12.15 -10.44 8.44
N ASP A 82 -11.53 -11.62 8.46
CA ASP A 82 -11.58 -12.56 9.59
C ASP A 82 -10.53 -12.29 10.69
N GLY A 83 -9.65 -11.31 10.49
CA GLY A 83 -8.58 -10.99 11.43
C GLY A 83 -9.00 -10.03 12.54
N HIS A 84 -8.21 -9.93 13.61
CA HIS A 84 -8.44 -8.95 14.68
C HIS A 84 -7.52 -7.72 14.64
N ILE A 85 -6.56 -7.68 13.70
CA ILE A 85 -5.58 -6.59 13.63
C ILE A 85 -6.18 -5.40 12.88
N MET A 86 -5.84 -4.20 13.37
CA MET A 86 -6.27 -2.93 12.80
C MET A 86 -5.07 -2.12 12.28
N LYS A 87 -5.16 -1.65 11.03
CA LYS A 87 -4.28 -0.65 10.42
C LYS A 87 -4.94 0.74 10.51
N LEU A 88 -4.14 1.81 10.50
CA LEU A 88 -4.62 3.19 10.69
C LEU A 88 -5.42 3.36 11.99
N ARG A 89 -4.89 2.76 13.05
CA ARG A 89 -5.48 2.76 14.40
C ARG A 89 -5.77 4.18 14.86
N TYR A 90 -6.93 4.38 15.50
CA TYR A 90 -7.38 5.67 16.01
C TYR A 90 -7.67 6.76 14.96
N THR A 91 -7.72 6.40 13.68
CA THR A 91 -8.27 7.28 12.64
C THR A 91 -9.74 6.92 12.36
N PRO A 92 -10.52 7.77 11.69
CA PRO A 92 -11.85 7.41 11.19
C PRO A 92 -11.84 6.30 10.11
N MET A 93 -10.68 5.98 9.53
CA MET A 93 -10.51 4.98 8.46
C MET A 93 -9.77 3.75 9.00
N GLN A 94 -10.34 3.09 10.02
CA GLN A 94 -9.71 1.90 10.60
C GLN A 94 -9.90 0.70 9.67
N ILE A 95 -8.81 0.02 9.34
CA ILE A 95 -8.83 -1.08 8.38
C ILE A 95 -8.56 -2.39 9.11
N ASN A 96 -9.53 -3.28 9.05
CA ASN A 96 -9.41 -4.64 9.56
C ASN A 96 -8.54 -5.49 8.64
N CYS A 97 -7.61 -6.26 9.21
CA CYS A 97 -6.82 -7.23 8.47
C CYS A 97 -6.46 -8.45 9.32
N LEU A 98 -6.29 -9.59 8.64
CA LEU A 98 -5.63 -10.77 9.21
C LEU A 98 -4.12 -10.60 9.07
N ALA A 99 -3.45 -10.29 10.19
CA ALA A 99 -1.99 -10.36 10.22
C ALA A 99 -1.56 -11.83 10.16
N VAL A 100 -0.55 -12.13 9.36
CA VAL A 100 -0.18 -13.51 9.04
C VAL A 100 0.41 -14.24 10.23
N GLU A 101 1.01 -13.52 11.18
CA GLU A 101 1.52 -14.03 12.45
C GLU A 101 0.45 -14.16 13.55
N ALA A 102 -0.80 -13.70 13.31
CA ALA A 102 -1.86 -13.73 14.31
C ALA A 102 -2.27 -15.17 14.69
N GLN A 103 -2.83 -15.36 15.89
CA GLN A 103 -3.18 -16.69 16.42
C GLN A 103 -4.22 -17.43 15.56
N GLU A 104 -5.15 -16.68 14.97
CA GLU A 104 -6.18 -17.21 14.08
C GLU A 104 -5.64 -17.53 12.66
N SER A 105 -4.42 -17.10 12.33
CA SER A 105 -3.80 -17.38 11.04
C SER A 105 -3.36 -18.84 10.94
N PRO A 106 -3.56 -19.51 9.80
CA PRO A 106 -3.04 -20.87 9.59
C PRO A 106 -1.51 -20.94 9.61
N TYR A 107 -0.82 -19.80 9.60
CA TYR A 107 0.63 -19.70 9.64
C TYR A 107 1.19 -19.38 11.03
N HIS A 108 0.37 -19.28 12.08
CA HIS A 108 0.83 -18.86 13.41
C HIS A 108 2.07 -19.63 13.90
N GLU A 109 2.04 -20.96 13.79
CA GLU A 109 3.15 -21.83 14.24
C GLU A 109 4.43 -21.69 13.41
N VAL A 110 4.35 -21.16 12.18
CA VAL A 110 5.53 -20.87 11.35
C VAL A 110 6.40 -19.81 12.03
N PHE A 111 5.79 -18.81 12.67
CA PHE A 111 6.53 -17.75 13.36
C PHE A 111 7.08 -18.23 14.70
N ASN A 112 6.31 -19.03 15.44
CA ASN A 112 6.77 -19.58 16.73
C ASN A 112 7.90 -20.60 16.56
N SER A 113 7.94 -21.31 15.42
CA SER A 113 8.97 -22.29 15.08
C SER A 113 10.10 -21.74 14.20
N PHE A 114 10.09 -20.43 13.91
CA PHE A 114 11.08 -19.81 13.06
C PHE A 114 12.46 -19.77 13.74
N ASP A 115 13.50 -20.11 12.99
CA ASP A 115 14.88 -20.14 13.47
C ASP A 115 15.76 -19.10 12.77
N SER A 116 15.81 -19.12 11.44
CA SER A 116 16.71 -18.27 10.67
C SER A 116 16.20 -17.95 9.26
N LEU A 117 16.56 -16.78 8.75
CA LEU A 117 16.37 -16.42 7.32
C LEU A 117 17.37 -17.15 6.41
N GLU A 118 18.32 -17.87 7.00
CA GLU A 118 19.48 -18.44 6.34
C GLU A 118 20.24 -17.34 5.57
N ASN A 119 20.45 -17.53 4.26
CA ASN A 119 21.12 -16.56 3.39
C ASN A 119 20.11 -15.90 2.43
N LEU A 120 18.86 -15.65 2.84
CA LEU A 120 17.89 -14.95 2.00
C LEU A 120 18.43 -13.54 1.64
N PRO A 121 18.69 -13.23 0.36
CA PRO A 121 19.13 -11.89 0.00
C PRO A 121 17.98 -10.89 0.15
N VAL A 122 18.22 -9.84 0.94
CA VAL A 122 17.30 -8.74 1.16
C VAL A 122 17.92 -7.46 0.62
N ILE A 123 17.19 -6.73 -0.23
CA ILE A 123 17.61 -5.44 -0.78
C ILE A 123 16.72 -4.36 -0.20
N THR A 124 17.32 -3.36 0.46
CA THR A 124 16.59 -2.18 0.93
C THR A 124 16.75 -1.03 -0.07
N GLY A 125 15.68 -0.29 -0.33
CA GLY A 125 15.68 0.85 -1.24
C GLY A 125 15.16 2.12 -0.58
N THR A 126 15.64 3.29 -1.03
CA THR A 126 15.32 4.57 -0.40
C THR A 126 14.02 5.16 -0.90
N ILE A 127 13.57 4.78 -2.09
CA ILE A 127 12.37 5.33 -2.72
C ILE A 127 11.61 4.22 -3.43
N HIS A 128 10.28 4.36 -3.47
CA HIS A 128 9.38 3.37 -4.08
C HIS A 128 9.72 3.04 -5.54
N SER A 129 10.19 4.04 -6.31
CA SER A 129 10.53 3.86 -7.72
C SER A 129 11.73 2.93 -7.97
N MET A 130 12.57 2.65 -6.96
CA MET A 130 13.66 1.68 -7.06
C MET A 130 13.16 0.24 -7.17
N LEU A 131 11.91 -0.05 -6.78
CA LEU A 131 11.36 -1.40 -6.84
C LEU A 131 11.46 -2.01 -8.25
N ALA A 132 11.09 -1.25 -9.29
CA ALA A 132 11.09 -1.74 -10.67
C ALA A 132 12.49 -2.17 -11.17
N PRO A 133 13.53 -1.31 -11.14
CA PRO A 133 14.86 -1.71 -11.59
C PRO A 133 15.43 -2.86 -10.73
N ILE A 134 15.24 -2.84 -9.40
CA ILE A 134 15.72 -3.94 -8.53
C ILE A 134 15.09 -5.27 -8.93
N VAL A 135 13.76 -5.33 -9.09
CA VAL A 135 13.06 -6.56 -9.47
C VAL A 135 13.49 -7.04 -10.85
N LEU A 136 13.67 -6.14 -11.82
CA LEU A 136 14.15 -6.50 -13.15
C LEU A 136 15.57 -7.06 -13.12
N THR A 137 16.48 -6.45 -12.36
CA THR A 137 17.84 -6.96 -12.16
C THR A 137 17.83 -8.32 -11.48
N LEU A 138 17.07 -8.48 -10.38
CA LEU A 138 16.94 -9.75 -9.69
C LEU A 138 16.41 -10.85 -10.62
N LYS A 139 15.41 -10.53 -11.45
CA LYS A 139 14.76 -11.50 -12.33
C LYS A 139 15.64 -11.92 -13.52
N TYR A 140 16.28 -10.96 -14.18
CA TYR A 140 16.94 -11.18 -15.47
C TYR A 140 18.46 -11.29 -15.39
N ILE A 141 19.09 -10.79 -14.33
CA ILE A 141 20.55 -10.85 -14.14
C ILE A 141 20.90 -11.85 -13.03
N ALA A 142 20.23 -11.76 -11.88
CA ALA A 142 20.47 -12.68 -10.76
C ALA A 142 19.59 -13.95 -10.78
N GLU A 143 18.78 -14.12 -11.84
CA GLU A 143 17.92 -15.29 -12.10
C GLU A 143 16.99 -15.70 -10.94
N LYS A 144 16.60 -14.74 -10.09
CA LYS A 144 15.66 -14.96 -8.98
C LYS A 144 14.25 -15.17 -9.50
N LYS A 145 13.58 -16.21 -9.01
CA LYS A 145 12.26 -16.62 -9.47
C LYS A 145 11.14 -16.09 -8.57
N ARG A 146 11.35 -16.13 -7.24
CA ARG A 146 10.38 -15.81 -6.20
C ARG A 146 10.77 -14.52 -5.48
N ILE A 147 10.72 -13.41 -6.21
CA ILE A 147 11.02 -12.08 -5.69
C ILE A 147 9.79 -11.55 -4.94
N VAL A 148 9.94 -11.28 -3.65
CA VAL A 148 8.86 -10.73 -2.79
C VAL A 148 9.15 -9.26 -2.48
N TYR A 149 8.13 -8.42 -2.59
CA TYR A 149 8.19 -7.02 -2.19
C TYR A 149 7.60 -6.87 -0.79
N ILE A 150 8.36 -6.31 0.14
CA ILE A 150 7.89 -5.91 1.46
C ILE A 150 7.77 -4.39 1.46
N MET A 151 6.54 -3.91 1.53
CA MET A 151 6.22 -2.49 1.54
C MET A 151 6.13 -1.96 2.97
N THR A 152 6.97 -0.97 3.28
CA THR A 152 6.96 -0.26 4.56
C THR A 152 5.85 0.79 4.59
N ASP A 153 5.51 1.29 5.78
CA ASP A 153 4.54 2.36 5.98
C ASP A 153 5.13 3.78 5.89
N GLY A 154 6.40 3.93 5.50
CA GLY A 154 7.08 5.22 5.32
C GLY A 154 6.47 6.14 4.24
N GLY A 155 5.60 5.60 3.37
CA GLY A 155 4.82 6.38 2.38
C GLY A 155 3.33 6.57 2.73
N ALA A 156 2.83 5.93 3.78
CA ALA A 156 1.46 6.01 4.30
C ALA A 156 0.30 5.69 3.31
N LEU A 157 0.56 5.04 2.17
CA LEU A 157 -0.47 4.71 1.16
C LEU A 157 -0.71 3.19 1.03
N PRO A 158 -1.92 2.75 0.61
CA PRO A 158 -2.14 1.37 0.22
C PRO A 158 -1.32 1.00 -1.01
N ILE A 159 -0.92 -0.28 -1.09
CA ILE A 159 -0.14 -0.79 -2.22
C ILE A 159 -0.89 -0.69 -3.55
N TRP A 160 -2.24 -0.65 -3.49
CA TRP A 160 -3.14 -0.51 -4.63
C TRP A 160 -2.93 0.75 -5.47
N MET A 161 -2.28 1.77 -4.90
CA MET A 161 -1.93 3.00 -5.61
C MET A 161 -0.77 2.81 -6.59
N SER A 162 0.05 1.77 -6.41
CA SER A 162 1.28 1.59 -7.20
C SER A 162 1.03 0.91 -8.55
N ASP A 163 1.10 1.70 -9.63
CA ASP A 163 1.13 1.17 -10.99
C ASP A 163 2.39 0.30 -11.25
N ILE A 164 3.49 0.56 -10.54
CA ILE A 164 4.70 -0.26 -10.60
C ILE A 164 4.38 -1.68 -10.11
N VAL A 165 3.82 -1.80 -8.90
CA VAL A 165 3.48 -3.10 -8.31
C VAL A 165 2.49 -3.84 -9.21
N LYS A 166 1.43 -3.17 -9.69
CA LYS A 166 0.44 -3.76 -10.61
C LYS A 166 1.10 -4.36 -11.85
N ARG A 167 1.99 -3.61 -12.51
CA ARG A 167 2.69 -4.08 -13.72
C ARG A 167 3.67 -5.21 -13.45
N LEU A 168 4.37 -5.17 -12.32
CA LEU A 168 5.32 -6.25 -11.96
C LEU A 168 4.58 -7.54 -11.60
N ARG A 169 3.45 -7.45 -10.88
CA ARG A 169 2.58 -8.59 -10.55
C ARG A 169 1.94 -9.18 -11.80
N SER A 170 1.31 -8.37 -12.66
CA SER A 170 0.61 -8.87 -13.85
C SER A 170 1.54 -9.51 -14.89
N ARG A 171 2.83 -9.16 -14.87
CA ARG A 171 3.86 -9.76 -15.72
C ARG A 171 4.60 -10.94 -15.08
N GLY A 172 4.21 -11.37 -13.87
CA GLY A 172 4.87 -12.47 -13.15
C GLY A 172 6.32 -12.19 -12.74
N LEU A 173 6.71 -10.91 -12.70
CA LEU A 173 8.05 -10.48 -12.26
C LEU A 173 8.14 -10.45 -10.74
N LEU A 174 7.04 -10.07 -10.07
CA LEU A 174 6.92 -10.05 -8.63
C LEU A 174 6.06 -11.22 -8.14
N HIS A 175 6.63 -12.08 -7.30
CA HIS A 175 6.00 -13.31 -6.83
C HIS A 175 4.93 -13.07 -5.77
N GLY A 176 5.13 -12.07 -4.92
CA GLY A 176 4.16 -11.67 -3.91
C GLY A 176 4.53 -10.35 -3.26
N THR A 177 3.60 -9.83 -2.49
CA THR A 177 3.69 -8.55 -1.79
C THR A 177 3.29 -8.73 -0.33
N ILE A 178 4.01 -8.06 0.55
CA ILE A 178 3.75 -8.03 1.98
C ILE A 178 3.69 -6.57 2.40
N THR A 179 2.71 -6.18 3.20
CA THR A 179 2.64 -4.86 3.84
C THR A 179 2.78 -5.00 5.34
N TYR A 180 3.46 -4.07 5.99
CA TYR A 180 3.55 -4.05 7.46
C TYR A 180 3.31 -2.66 8.05
N GLY A 181 3.21 -2.57 9.37
CA GLY A 181 2.97 -1.30 10.05
C GLY A 181 1.58 -0.78 9.73
N ASN A 182 1.45 0.45 9.26
CA ASN A 182 0.18 1.01 8.76
C ASN A 182 0.01 0.93 7.23
N ALA A 183 0.98 0.39 6.49
CA ALA A 183 0.76 0.02 5.10
C ALA A 183 -0.19 -1.16 5.03
N PHE A 184 -0.97 -1.23 3.95
CA PHE A 184 -1.99 -2.26 3.76
C PHE A 184 -2.27 -2.52 2.27
N GLY A 185 -3.00 -3.61 2.04
CA GLY A 185 -3.46 -4.08 0.75
C GLY A 185 -2.52 -5.08 0.07
N GLY A 186 -1.46 -5.54 0.75
CA GLY A 186 -0.56 -6.57 0.24
C GLY A 186 -1.24 -7.94 0.09
N ASP A 187 -0.56 -8.90 -0.54
CA ASP A 187 -1.04 -10.30 -0.55
C ASP A 187 -1.03 -10.88 0.87
N LEU A 188 -0.10 -10.43 1.71
CA LEU A 188 0.03 -10.74 3.12
C LEU A 188 0.16 -9.44 3.95
N GLU A 189 -0.39 -9.45 5.16
CA GLU A 189 -0.30 -8.35 6.11
C GLU A 189 0.52 -8.78 7.33
N CYS A 190 1.48 -7.97 7.74
CA CYS A 190 2.32 -8.23 8.91
C CYS A 190 2.30 -7.03 9.88
N ILE A 191 2.75 -7.26 11.11
CA ILE A 191 2.88 -6.21 12.13
C ILE A 191 4.15 -5.39 11.90
N ASN A 192 5.29 -6.02 11.60
CA ASN A 192 6.58 -5.35 11.50
C ASN A 192 7.48 -5.97 10.42
N VAL A 193 8.69 -5.42 10.27
CA VAL A 193 9.67 -5.86 9.27
C VAL A 193 10.14 -7.30 9.50
N TYR A 194 10.33 -7.72 10.76
CA TYR A 194 10.78 -9.07 11.10
C TYR A 194 9.75 -10.13 10.67
N THR A 195 8.49 -9.94 11.05
CA THR A 195 7.42 -10.87 10.66
C THR A 195 7.17 -10.84 9.16
N ALA A 196 7.35 -9.68 8.51
CA ALA A 196 7.30 -9.61 7.06
C ALA A 196 8.43 -10.40 6.36
N MET A 197 9.66 -10.37 6.88
CA MET A 197 10.77 -11.14 6.33
C MET A 197 10.60 -12.65 6.56
N ILE A 198 10.11 -13.05 7.73
CA ILE A 198 9.74 -14.44 8.02
C ILE A 198 8.64 -14.89 7.05
N ALA A 199 7.59 -14.10 6.86
CA ALA A 199 6.53 -14.42 5.91
C ALA A 199 7.04 -14.51 4.46
N ALA A 200 7.96 -13.62 4.06
CA ALA A 200 8.60 -13.72 2.75
C ALA A 200 9.35 -15.04 2.58
N LYS A 201 10.18 -15.41 3.55
CA LYS A 201 10.99 -16.64 3.54
C LYS A 201 10.14 -17.89 3.65
N GLU A 202 9.29 -17.98 4.66
CA GLU A 202 8.65 -19.23 5.06
C GLU A 202 7.28 -19.46 4.43
N ILE A 203 6.57 -18.41 4.03
CA ILE A 203 5.21 -18.53 3.50
C ILE A 203 5.23 -18.31 1.99
N LEU A 204 5.78 -17.18 1.55
CA LEU A 204 5.95 -16.89 0.13
C LEU A 204 7.18 -17.55 -0.48
N LYS A 205 7.97 -18.32 0.29
CA LYS A 205 9.15 -19.08 -0.17
C LYS A 205 10.06 -18.23 -1.06
N ALA A 206 10.32 -17.00 -0.65
CA ALA A 206 11.10 -16.04 -1.42
C ALA A 206 12.53 -16.54 -1.64
N ASP A 207 13.09 -16.26 -2.82
CA ASP A 207 14.52 -16.43 -3.11
C ASP A 207 15.29 -15.10 -3.18
N ALA A 208 14.56 -13.98 -3.08
CA ALA A 208 15.02 -12.65 -2.77
C ALA A 208 13.84 -11.78 -2.25
N ALA A 209 14.13 -10.89 -1.32
CA ALA A 209 13.17 -9.89 -0.85
C ALA A 209 13.66 -8.47 -1.16
N VAL A 210 12.72 -7.59 -1.49
CA VAL A 210 12.97 -6.16 -1.71
C VAL A 210 12.14 -5.38 -0.70
N ILE A 211 12.78 -4.57 0.14
CA ILE A 211 12.13 -3.75 1.16
C ILE A 211 12.26 -2.29 0.77
N THR A 212 11.13 -1.64 0.44
CA THR A 212 11.08 -0.21 0.18
C THR A 212 9.75 0.35 0.67
N MET A 213 9.71 1.63 0.99
CA MET A 213 8.44 2.31 1.22
C MET A 213 7.50 2.24 0.02
N GLY A 214 6.20 2.35 0.34
CA GLY A 214 5.16 2.62 -0.63
C GLY A 214 5.26 4.01 -1.26
N PRO A 215 4.38 4.33 -2.24
CA PRO A 215 4.25 5.69 -2.74
C PRO A 215 3.92 6.67 -1.59
N GLY A 216 4.29 7.94 -1.72
CA GLY A 216 3.99 8.97 -0.71
C GLY A 216 5.14 9.32 0.23
N ILE A 217 6.38 9.28 -0.25
CA ILE A 217 7.56 9.69 0.53
C ILE A 217 7.36 11.08 1.17
N ALA A 218 7.69 11.16 2.47
CA ALA A 218 7.69 12.42 3.20
C ALA A 218 9.12 12.94 3.31
N GLY A 219 9.29 14.25 3.14
CA GLY A 219 10.57 14.93 3.25
C GLY A 219 10.38 16.40 3.59
N THR A 220 11.19 16.91 4.50
CA THR A 220 11.18 18.32 4.93
C THR A 220 12.41 19.09 4.42
N ASP A 221 13.19 18.49 3.51
CA ASP A 221 14.51 18.99 3.06
C ASP A 221 15.52 19.21 4.22
N THR A 222 15.27 18.56 5.36
CA THR A 222 16.18 18.54 6.51
C THR A 222 17.06 17.30 6.44
N LYS A 223 18.32 17.41 6.90
CA LYS A 223 19.34 16.33 6.83
C LYS A 223 18.86 14.93 7.21
N TYR A 224 17.93 14.82 8.16
CA TYR A 224 17.34 13.55 8.61
C TYR A 224 15.80 13.55 8.55
N GLY A 225 15.20 14.59 7.99
CA GLY A 225 13.75 14.80 7.96
C GLY A 225 13.10 14.17 6.74
N PHE A 226 13.30 12.88 6.52
CA PHE A 226 12.69 12.14 5.40
C PHE A 226 12.38 10.71 5.80
N SER A 227 11.32 10.12 5.24
CA SER A 227 10.84 8.81 5.69
C SER A 227 11.79 7.65 5.35
N SER A 228 12.63 7.79 4.33
CA SER A 228 13.58 6.73 3.91
C SER A 228 14.69 6.47 4.92
N ILE A 229 14.79 7.29 5.98
CA ILE A 229 15.69 7.05 7.11
C ILE A 229 15.41 5.69 7.78
N GLU A 230 14.22 5.13 7.57
CA GLU A 230 13.83 3.78 8.01
C GLU A 230 14.79 2.67 7.56
N GLN A 231 15.56 2.89 6.49
CA GLN A 231 16.58 1.93 6.05
C GLN A 231 17.57 1.55 7.15
N GLY A 232 17.88 2.47 8.07
CA GLY A 232 18.81 2.20 9.16
C GLY A 232 18.38 0.98 9.98
N TYR A 233 17.19 1.04 10.58
CA TYR A 233 16.70 -0.08 11.39
C TYR A 233 16.28 -1.29 10.56
N ILE A 234 15.93 -1.12 9.28
CA ILE A 234 15.59 -2.25 8.40
C ILE A 234 16.83 -3.07 8.06
N VAL A 235 18.00 -2.44 7.91
CA VAL A 235 19.26 -3.16 7.67
C VAL A 235 19.76 -3.89 8.92
N ASP A 236 19.42 -3.38 10.10
CA ASP A 236 19.72 -4.02 11.38
C ASP A 236 18.75 -5.17 11.76
N ALA A 237 17.65 -5.33 11.00
CA ALA A 237 16.59 -6.28 11.29
C ALA A 237 16.92 -7.72 10.83
#